data_AF-A0A4Q5V2S2-F1
#
_entry.id   AF-A0A4Q5V2S2-F1
#
_cell.length_a   1.000
_cell.length_b   1.000
_cell.length_c   1.000
_cell.angle_alpha   90.00
_cell.angle_beta   90.00
_cell.angle_gamma   90.00
#
_symmetry.space_group_name_H-M   'P 1'
#
loop_
_entity.id
_entity.type
_entity.pdbx_description
1 polymer ?
#
loop_
_entity_poly.entity_id
_entity_poly.type
_entity_poly.pdbx_seq_one_letter_code
_entity_poly.pdbx_strand_id
1 'polypeptide(L)'
;MGIREAILSCMLLCCSTLEAQVASPQALDSVKKVAFKSKPDTASIVAFTEIQRHFFNSGQYDSALYYSNLSRTLANKINAKRQQGRIFYNAGLIYTNLTRYDSAIFYLNEAEKMAL
;
A
#
# COMPACT_ATOMS: atom_id res chain seq x y z
N MET A 1 -45.95 3.58 -2.88
CA MET A 1 -44.50 3.62 -3.13
C MET A 1 -44.09 5.07 -3.26
N GLY A 2 -43.53 5.62 -2.19
CA GLY A 2 -43.29 7.06 -2.05
C GLY A 2 -41.92 7.47 -2.57
N ILE A 3 -41.76 8.74 -2.93
CA ILE A 3 -40.51 9.37 -3.40
C ILE A 3 -39.31 9.04 -2.48
N ARG A 4 -39.55 8.81 -1.18
CA ARG A 4 -38.54 8.36 -0.21
C ARG A 4 -37.90 7.00 -0.54
N GLU A 5 -38.68 6.04 -1.02
CA GLU A 5 -38.17 4.70 -1.38
C GLU A 5 -37.29 4.79 -2.64
N ALA A 6 -37.69 5.61 -3.62
CA ALA A 6 -36.89 5.85 -4.83
C ALA A 6 -35.54 6.54 -4.53
N ILE A 7 -35.52 7.48 -3.57
CA ILE A 7 -34.27 8.15 -3.14
C ILE A 7 -33.35 7.19 -2.39
N LEU A 8 -33.89 6.32 -1.54
CA LEU A 8 -33.12 5.30 -0.82
C LEU A 8 -32.53 4.25 -1.78
N SER A 9 -33.30 3.82 -2.79
CA SER A 9 -32.84 2.90 -3.82
C SER A 9 -31.77 3.52 -4.72
N CYS A 10 -31.90 4.80 -5.10
CA CYS A 10 -30.86 5.49 -5.88
C CYS A 10 -29.56 5.72 -5.09
N MET A 11 -29.63 5.97 -3.78
CA MET A 11 -28.43 6.05 -2.93
C MET A 11 -27.70 4.71 -2.80
N LEU A 12 -28.44 3.60 -2.72
CA LEU A 12 -27.85 2.25 -2.66
C LEU A 12 -27.23 1.85 -4.01
N LEU A 13 -27.84 2.24 -5.14
CA LEU A 13 -27.31 2.01 -6.49
C LEU A 13 -26.09 2.89 -6.82
N CYS A 14 -26.00 4.11 -6.28
CA CYS A 14 -24.79 4.94 -6.41
C CYS A 14 -23.63 4.42 -5.55
N CYS A 15 -23.89 3.66 -4.48
CA CYS A 15 -22.84 3.16 -3.60
C CYS A 15 -22.12 1.92 -4.17
N SER A 16 -22.81 1.09 -4.96
CA SER A 16 -22.21 -0.11 -5.57
C SER A 16 -21.33 0.17 -6.79
N THR A 17 -21.42 1.37 -7.37
CA THR A 17 -20.59 1.77 -8.52
C THR A 17 -19.28 2.46 -8.11
N LEU A 18 -19.08 2.72 -6.81
CA LEU A 18 -17.82 3.21 -6.23
C LEU A 18 -16.96 2.08 -5.63
N GLU A 19 -17.25 0.82 -5.94
CA GLU A 19 -16.33 -0.30 -5.72
C GLU A 19 -15.42 -0.54 -6.94
N ALA A 20 -15.03 0.53 -7.62
CA ALA A 20 -14.01 0.47 -8.64
C ALA A 20 -12.68 0.04 -8.00
N GLN A 21 -12.38 -1.25 -8.12
CA GLN A 21 -11.04 -1.85 -7.96
C GLN A 21 -10.45 -1.94 -6.54
N VAL A 22 -11.25 -2.16 -5.51
CA VAL A 22 -10.69 -2.55 -4.19
C VAL A 22 -10.47 -4.06 -4.22
N ALA A 23 -9.20 -4.49 -4.20
CA ALA A 23 -8.87 -5.91 -3.99
C ALA A 23 -9.69 -6.44 -2.80
N SER A 24 -10.34 -7.60 -2.95
CA SER A 24 -11.37 -8.03 -2.00
C SER A 24 -10.85 -8.00 -0.56
N PRO A 25 -11.67 -7.60 0.43
CA PRO A 25 -11.27 -7.58 1.84
C PRO A 25 -10.65 -8.91 2.33
N GLN A 26 -11.04 -10.04 1.72
CA GLN A 26 -10.47 -11.37 2.02
C GLN A 26 -9.01 -11.51 1.56
N ALA A 27 -8.64 -10.90 0.41
CA ALA A 27 -7.27 -10.92 -0.07
C ALA A 27 -6.32 -10.20 0.90
N LEU A 28 -6.78 -9.10 1.51
CA LEU A 28 -5.98 -8.35 2.47
C LEU A 28 -5.80 -9.09 3.81
N ASP A 29 -6.80 -9.83 4.27
CA ASP A 29 -6.71 -10.63 5.50
C ASP A 29 -5.63 -11.72 5.39
N SER A 30 -5.60 -12.43 4.26
CA SER A 30 -4.59 -13.45 3.98
C SER A 30 -3.17 -12.85 3.98
N VAL A 31 -2.98 -11.72 3.30
CA VAL A 31 -1.67 -11.05 3.21
C VAL A 31 -1.23 -10.51 4.58
N LYS A 32 -2.15 -9.99 5.41
CA LYS A 32 -1.85 -9.54 6.77
C LYS A 32 -1.32 -10.67 7.65
N LYS A 33 -1.87 -11.89 7.54
CA LYS A 33 -1.35 -13.06 8.28
C LYS A 33 0.11 -13.35 7.95
N VAL A 34 0.51 -13.24 6.68
CA VAL A 34 1.91 -13.41 6.25
C VAL A 34 2.78 -12.25 6.74
N ALA A 35 2.28 -11.02 6.65
CA ALA A 35 2.99 -9.82 7.07
C ALA A 35 3.34 -9.83 8.56
N PHE A 36 2.42 -10.32 9.40
CA PHE A 36 2.53 -10.30 10.87
C PHE A 36 2.78 -11.68 11.49
N LYS A 37 3.31 -12.65 10.73
CA LYS A 37 3.63 -13.97 11.28
C LYS A 37 4.68 -13.91 12.40
N SER A 38 4.65 -14.87 13.32
CA SER A 38 5.49 -14.90 14.53
C SER A 38 7.00 -14.85 14.28
N LYS A 39 7.44 -15.37 13.12
CA LYS A 39 8.83 -15.30 12.65
C LYS A 39 8.88 -14.53 11.33
N PRO A 40 8.95 -13.19 11.37
CA PRO A 40 8.99 -12.38 10.16
C PRO A 40 10.24 -12.66 9.35
N ASP A 41 10.08 -12.74 8.03
CA ASP A 41 11.15 -12.97 7.07
C ASP A 41 10.90 -12.16 5.79
N THR A 42 11.60 -12.49 4.72
CA THR A 42 11.43 -11.86 3.42
C THR A 42 9.99 -11.92 2.90
N ALA A 43 9.23 -12.99 3.18
CA ALA A 43 7.83 -13.09 2.76
C ALA A 43 6.96 -12.07 3.52
N SER A 44 7.27 -11.79 4.79
CA SER A 44 6.61 -10.71 5.54
C SER A 44 6.89 -9.33 4.94
N ILE A 45 8.10 -9.09 4.45
CA ILE A 45 8.44 -7.86 3.72
C ILE A 45 7.60 -7.75 2.44
N VAL A 46 7.54 -8.81 1.63
CA VAL A 46 6.74 -8.82 0.41
C VAL A 46 5.26 -8.55 0.73
N ALA A 47 4.71 -9.21 1.76
CA ALA A 47 3.35 -8.98 2.19
C ALA A 47 3.08 -7.52 2.61
N PHE A 48 4.00 -6.87 3.35
CA PHE A 48 3.89 -5.44 3.63
C PHE A 48 3.89 -4.58 2.37
N THR A 49 4.74 -4.89 1.38
CA THR A 49 4.74 -4.15 0.10
C THR A 49 3.45 -4.34 -0.71
N GLU A 50 2.80 -5.50 -0.59
CA GLU A 50 1.50 -5.76 -1.22
C GLU A 50 0.38 -4.97 -0.55
N ILE A 51 0.35 -4.93 0.79
CA ILE A 51 -0.59 -4.11 1.56
C ILE A 51 -0.37 -2.63 1.25
N GLN A 52 0.88 -2.17 1.23
CA GLN A 52 1.23 -0.80 0.86
C GLN A 52 0.69 -0.43 -0.52
N ARG A 53 0.89 -1.28 -1.52
CA ARG A 53 0.40 -1.06 -2.89
C ARG A 53 -1.12 -1.00 -2.95
N HIS A 54 -1.81 -1.84 -2.18
CA HIS A 54 -3.27 -1.78 -2.07
C HIS A 54 -3.72 -0.39 -1.59
N PHE A 55 -3.16 0.11 -0.48
CA PHE A 55 -3.51 1.44 0.02
C PHE A 55 -3.10 2.57 -0.93
N PHE A 56 -1.95 2.46 -1.60
CA PHE A 56 -1.51 3.41 -2.62
C PHE A 56 -2.51 3.51 -3.77
N ASN A 57 -2.98 2.36 -4.30
CA ASN A 57 -3.95 2.32 -5.39
C ASN A 57 -5.32 2.88 -4.97
N SER A 58 -5.67 2.81 -3.68
CA SER A 58 -6.88 3.41 -3.12
C SER A 58 -6.70 4.88 -2.72
N GLY A 59 -5.57 5.52 -3.03
CA GLY A 59 -5.28 6.92 -2.67
C GLY A 59 -5.02 7.17 -1.18
N GLN A 60 -4.94 6.10 -0.37
CA GLN A 60 -4.71 6.17 1.07
C GLN A 60 -3.20 6.22 1.35
N TYR A 61 -2.58 7.35 1.02
CA TYR A 61 -1.12 7.50 1.04
C TYR A 61 -0.49 7.39 2.43
N ASP A 62 -1.18 7.81 3.50
CA ASP A 62 -0.68 7.67 4.87
C ASP A 62 -0.55 6.20 5.28
N SER A 63 -1.57 5.40 4.99
CA SER A 63 -1.53 3.94 5.17
C SER A 63 -0.44 3.30 4.30
N ALA A 64 -0.29 3.74 3.06
CA ALA A 64 0.77 3.26 2.19
C ALA A 64 2.17 3.55 2.77
N LEU A 65 2.41 4.77 3.28
CA LEU A 65 3.67 5.14 3.95
C LEU A 65 3.91 4.34 5.22
N TYR A 66 2.87 4.09 6.02
CA TYR A 66 2.96 3.26 7.22
C TYR A 66 3.47 1.85 6.89
N TYR A 67 2.85 1.17 5.92
CA TYR A 67 3.27 -0.17 5.52
C TYR A 67 4.62 -0.18 4.78
N SER A 68 4.95 0.89 4.04
CA SER A 68 6.30 1.08 3.49
C SER A 68 7.36 1.12 4.61
N ASN A 69 7.11 1.85 5.69
CA ASN A 69 8.02 1.94 6.84
C ASN A 69 8.16 0.62 7.62
N LEU A 70 7.08 -0.14 7.78
CA LEU A 70 7.15 -1.49 8.36
C LEU A 70 8.04 -2.41 7.52
N SER A 71 7.83 -2.42 6.19
CA SER A 71 8.64 -3.22 5.27
C SER A 71 10.12 -2.83 5.32
N ARG A 72 10.43 -1.53 5.38
CA ARG A 72 11.80 -0.99 5.50
C ARG A 72 12.47 -1.40 6.81
N THR A 73 11.76 -1.25 7.92
CA THR A 73 12.25 -1.62 9.26
C THR A 73 12.63 -3.09 9.31
N LEU A 74 11.76 -3.96 8.78
CA LEU A 74 12.04 -5.38 8.72
C LEU A 74 13.19 -5.71 7.76
N ALA A 75 13.22 -5.09 6.57
CA ALA A 75 14.30 -5.30 5.61
C ALA A 75 15.67 -4.95 6.19
N ASN A 76 15.75 -3.86 6.96
CA ASN A 76 16.97 -3.49 7.68
C ASN A 76 17.33 -4.53 8.76
N LYS A 77 16.35 -4.96 9.56
CA LYS A 77 16.56 -5.93 10.65
C LYS A 77 17.12 -7.27 10.17
N ILE A 78 16.68 -7.75 9.01
CA ILE A 78 17.10 -9.04 8.45
C ILE A 78 18.11 -8.92 7.30
N ASN A 79 18.65 -7.72 7.06
CA ASN A 79 19.62 -7.43 5.99
C ASN A 79 19.14 -7.80 4.57
N ALA A 80 17.85 -7.60 4.28
CA ALA A 80 17.21 -7.90 3.01
C ALA A 80 17.45 -6.80 1.96
N LYS A 81 18.70 -6.66 1.50
CA LYS A 81 19.14 -5.60 0.57
C LYS A 81 18.32 -5.55 -0.73
N ARG A 82 18.01 -6.71 -1.31
CA ARG A 82 17.22 -6.81 -2.55
C ARG A 82 15.84 -6.17 -2.41
N GLN A 83 15.23 -6.26 -1.24
CA GLN A 83 13.90 -5.73 -0.96
C GLN A 83 13.96 -4.22 -0.70
N GLN A 84 15.06 -3.69 -0.16
CA GLN A 84 15.22 -2.27 0.15
C GLN A 84 15.04 -1.38 -1.09
N GLY A 85 15.63 -1.75 -2.24
CA GLY A 85 15.47 -0.97 -3.48
C GLY A 85 14.00 -0.81 -3.89
N ARG A 86 13.22 -1.90 -3.84
CA ARG A 86 11.78 -1.86 -4.13
C ARG A 86 11.00 -1.00 -3.14
N ILE A 87 11.35 -1.07 -1.86
CA ILE A 87 10.69 -0.29 -0.80
C ILE A 87 10.95 1.20 -1.00
N PHE A 88 12.19 1.58 -1.31
CA PHE A 88 12.55 2.96 -1.62
C PHE A 88 11.84 3.47 -2.88
N TYR A 89 11.81 2.67 -3.94
CA TYR A 89 11.09 3.01 -5.16
C TYR A 89 9.61 3.27 -4.89
N ASN A 90 8.94 2.36 -4.16
CA ASN A 90 7.54 2.52 -3.79
C ASN A 90 7.31 3.77 -2.92
N ALA A 91 8.20 4.07 -1.96
CA ALA A 91 8.13 5.29 -1.17
C ALA A 91 8.23 6.54 -2.05
N GLY A 92 9.14 6.55 -3.02
CA GLY A 92 9.27 7.60 -4.02
C GLY A 92 7.96 7.87 -4.76
N LEU A 93 7.31 6.80 -5.27
CA LEU A 93 6.01 6.90 -5.93
C LEU A 93 4.91 7.49 -5.03
N ILE A 94 4.87 7.11 -3.75
CA ILE A 94 3.89 7.67 -2.81
C ILE A 94 4.13 9.17 -2.65
N TYR A 95 5.38 9.61 -2.45
CA TYR A 95 5.69 11.04 -2.30
C TYR A 95 5.46 11.85 -3.57
N THR A 96 5.66 11.26 -4.76
CA THR A 96 5.29 11.88 -6.04
C THR A 96 3.78 12.18 -6.08
N ASN A 97 2.95 11.23 -5.66
CA ASN A 97 1.49 11.41 -5.66
C ASN A 97 1.02 12.40 -4.58
N LEU A 98 1.76 12.52 -3.48
CA LEU A 98 1.55 13.55 -2.47
C LEU A 98 2.08 14.94 -2.89
N THR A 99 2.61 15.11 -4.10
CA THR A 99 3.25 16.35 -4.59
C THR A 99 4.45 16.81 -3.74
N ARG A 100 5.04 15.90 -2.98
CA ARG A 100 6.23 16.14 -2.13
C ARG A 100 7.50 15.76 -2.87
N TYR A 101 7.83 16.54 -3.90
CA TYR A 101 8.86 16.18 -4.87
C TYR A 101 10.26 16.04 -4.26
N ASP A 102 10.65 16.86 -3.29
CA ASP A 102 11.95 16.73 -2.61
C ASP A 102 12.12 15.36 -1.95
N SER A 103 11.06 14.87 -1.28
CA SER A 103 11.05 13.55 -0.68
C SER A 103 11.03 12.45 -1.75
N ALA A 104 10.26 12.63 -2.82
CA ALA A 104 10.22 11.68 -3.92
C ALA A 104 11.59 11.48 -4.57
N ILE A 105 12.29 12.57 -4.90
CA ILE A 105 13.65 12.56 -5.48
C ILE A 105 14.61 11.84 -4.54
N PHE A 106 14.58 12.17 -3.24
CA PHE A 106 15.43 11.50 -2.26
C PHE A 106 15.24 9.98 -2.29
N TYR A 107 13.99 9.50 -2.22
CA TYR A 107 13.71 8.07 -2.17
C TYR A 107 13.97 7.34 -3.50
N LEU A 108 13.75 8.00 -4.64
CA LEU A 108 14.07 7.44 -5.95
C LEU A 108 15.58 7.30 -6.15
N ASN A 109 16.38 8.28 -5.70
CA ASN A 109 17.83 8.20 -5.74
C ASN A 109 18.38 7.09 -4.83
N GLU A 110 17.80 6.90 -3.65
CA GLU A 110 18.15 5.77 -2.77
C GLU A 110 17.79 4.42 -3.41
N ALA A 111 16.66 4.34 -4.14
CA ALA A 111 16.29 3.13 -4.86
C ALA A 111 17.28 2.79 -5.98
N GLU A 112 17.74 3.80 -6.73
CA GLU A 112 18.74 3.64 -7.80
C GLU A 112 20.07 3.14 -7.27
N LYS A 113 20.57 3.72 -6.16
CA LYS A 113 21.81 3.26 -5.50
C LYS A 113 21.76 1.80 -5.05
N MET A 114 20.57 1.29 -4.74
CA MET A 114 20.36 -0.09 -4.29
C MET A 114 20.18 -1.08 -5.46
N ALA A 115 20.00 -0.57 -6.68
CA ALA A 115 19.86 -1.38 -7.90
C ALA A 115 21.22 -1.66 -8.59
N LEU A 116 22.25 -0.91 -8.23
CA LEU A 116 23.66 -1.06 -8.65
C LEU A 116 24.43 -1.99 -7.70
#